data_AF-A0A453G9M7-F1
#
_entry.id   AF-A0A453G9M7-F1
#
_cell.length_a   1.000
_cell.length_b   1.000
_cell.length_c   1.000
_cell.angle_alpha   90.00
_cell.angle_beta   90.00
_cell.angle_gamma   90.00
#
_symmetry.space_group_name_H-M   'P 1'
#
loop_
_entity.id
_entity.type
_entity.pdbx_description
1 polymer ?
#
loop_
_entity_poly.entity_id
_entity_poly.type
_entity_poly.pdbx_seq_one_letter_code
_entity_poly.pdbx_strand_id
1 'polypeptide(L)'
;LIKHYICCFAVKEMLVPKSPYHSVIYGAFQERATFVSHVHTARLAGQHGDQALAKICGVIAADEKRHEAGYTRVCAKLFEVDPDGMVRALAHVMRGKVTMPGLLMSDGRDADGSLFERFSAVAQRAGVYTARDYGDLVEHFVRRWRVAELAGLSGEGRRAQEYVCGLPPKIRRMEELAHQRAARSELRPARFSWIFDRHVMVG
;
A
#
# COMPACT_ATOMS: atom_id res chain seq x y z
N LEU A 1 -3.89 9.47 12.65
CA LEU A 1 -2.83 10.09 11.82
C LEU A 1 -2.16 9.14 10.81
N ILE A 2 -2.34 7.81 10.85
CA ILE A 2 -1.61 6.87 9.95
C ILE A 2 -2.39 6.51 8.66
N LYS A 3 -3.68 6.88 8.57
CA LYS A 3 -4.63 6.51 7.49
C LYS A 3 -4.21 6.79 6.04
N HIS A 4 -3.09 7.47 5.77
CA HIS A 4 -2.76 7.95 4.42
C HIS A 4 -1.32 7.70 3.94
N TYR A 5 -0.45 7.01 4.69
CA TYR A 5 0.99 7.33 4.58
C TYR A 5 1.99 6.25 4.18
N ILE A 6 1.68 4.97 3.91
CA ILE A 6 2.76 3.98 3.68
C ILE A 6 2.68 3.13 2.40
N CYS A 7 3.59 3.44 1.46
CA CYS A 7 4.41 2.53 0.64
C CYS A 7 5.23 3.34 -0.39
N CYS A 8 6.52 3.03 -0.52
CA CYS A 8 7.47 3.70 -1.41
C CYS A 8 7.71 2.88 -2.69
N PHE A 9 7.40 3.46 -3.87
CA PHE A 9 8.01 3.08 -5.16
C PHE A 9 7.82 4.19 -6.20
N ALA A 10 8.67 5.23 -6.20
CA ALA A 10 8.85 6.18 -7.30
C ALA A 10 7.55 6.47 -8.10
N VAL A 11 6.60 7.14 -7.44
CA VAL A 11 5.36 7.60 -8.03
C VAL A 11 5.42 9.13 -8.05
N LYS A 12 5.44 9.73 -9.24
CA LYS A 12 5.48 11.20 -9.42
C LYS A 12 4.09 11.81 -9.63
N GLU A 13 3.04 11.00 -9.77
CA GLU A 13 1.67 11.46 -10.00
C GLU A 13 0.67 10.71 -9.12
N MET A 14 -0.23 11.46 -8.46
CA MET A 14 -1.35 10.90 -7.72
C MET A 14 -2.33 10.23 -8.70
N LEU A 15 -2.61 8.94 -8.51
CA LEU A 15 -3.67 8.27 -9.27
C LEU A 15 -5.01 8.89 -8.85
N VAL A 16 -5.52 9.82 -9.65
CA VAL A 16 -6.91 10.29 -9.53
C VAL A 16 -7.81 9.20 -10.11
N PRO A 17 -8.69 8.56 -9.32
CA PRO A 17 -9.59 7.55 -9.84
C PRO A 17 -10.44 8.12 -10.98
N LYS A 18 -10.25 7.61 -12.20
CA LYS A 18 -10.93 8.11 -13.40
C LYS A 18 -12.34 7.52 -13.59
N SER A 19 -12.73 6.57 -12.74
CA SER A 19 -14.03 5.90 -12.81
C SER A 19 -14.40 5.29 -11.46
N PRO A 20 -15.68 4.95 -11.23
CA PRO A 20 -16.11 4.24 -10.03
C PRO A 20 -15.36 2.93 -9.79
N TYR A 21 -15.00 2.18 -10.84
CA TYR A 21 -14.19 0.96 -10.74
C TYR A 21 -12.82 1.25 -10.12
N HIS A 22 -12.13 2.29 -10.60
CA HIS A 22 -10.86 2.69 -10.03
C HIS A 22 -11.00 3.08 -8.56
N SER A 23 -12.06 3.81 -8.20
CA SER A 23 -12.28 4.27 -6.82
C SER A 23 -12.49 3.13 -5.84
N VAL A 24 -13.30 2.13 -6.20
CA VAL A 24 -13.59 1.00 -5.29
C VAL A 24 -12.40 0.05 -5.17
N ILE A 25 -11.64 -0.15 -6.25
CA ILE A 25 -10.38 -0.91 -6.21
C ILE A 25 -9.38 -0.16 -5.32
N TYR A 26 -9.18 1.12 -5.57
CA TYR A 26 -8.24 1.94 -4.80
C TYR A 26 -8.62 1.95 -3.30
N GLY A 27 -9.90 2.10 -2.98
CA GLY A 27 -10.41 2.01 -1.61
C GLY A 27 -10.08 0.67 -0.95
N ALA A 28 -10.33 -0.46 -1.62
CA ALA A 28 -9.98 -1.78 -1.09
C ALA A 28 -8.48 -1.90 -0.77
N PHE A 29 -7.62 -1.43 -1.67
CA PHE A 29 -6.17 -1.48 -1.49
C PHE A 29 -5.71 -0.57 -0.33
N GLN A 30 -6.23 0.65 -0.24
CA GLN A 30 -5.88 1.58 0.84
C GLN A 30 -6.30 1.05 2.21
N GLU A 31 -7.55 0.59 2.35
CA GLU A 31 -8.05 0.06 3.63
C GLU A 31 -7.27 -1.17 4.10
N ARG A 32 -6.83 -2.02 3.17
CA ARG A 32 -5.96 -3.15 3.52
C ARG A 32 -4.57 -2.69 3.95
N ALA A 33 -4.00 -1.68 3.28
CA ALA A 33 -2.70 -1.14 3.62
C ALA A 33 -2.70 -0.46 5.01
N THR A 34 -3.76 0.29 5.32
CA THR A 34 -3.93 0.92 6.64
C THR A 34 -4.18 -0.11 7.72
N PHE A 35 -4.97 -1.15 7.45
CA PHE A 35 -5.13 -2.30 8.35
C PHE A 35 -3.78 -2.91 8.76
N VAL A 36 -2.94 -3.28 7.77
CA VAL A 36 -1.61 -3.88 8.03
C VAL A 36 -0.74 -2.93 8.86
N SER A 37 -0.67 -1.66 8.44
CA SER A 37 0.12 -0.62 9.12
C SER A 37 -0.28 -0.44 10.59
N HIS A 38 -1.59 -0.43 10.87
CA HIS A 38 -2.11 -0.28 12.23
C HIS A 38 -1.90 -1.53 13.08
N VAL A 39 -2.01 -2.74 12.51
CA VAL A 39 -1.69 -3.99 13.20
C VAL A 39 -0.21 -4.03 13.60
N HIS A 40 0.69 -3.68 12.69
CA HIS A 40 2.12 -3.66 12.98
C HIS A 40 2.48 -2.59 14.02
N THR A 41 1.89 -1.40 13.93
CA THR A 41 2.08 -0.34 14.93
C THR A 41 1.55 -0.76 16.30
N ALA A 42 0.38 -1.43 16.36
CA ALA A 42 -0.18 -1.96 17.61
C ALA A 42 0.78 -2.96 18.26
N ARG A 43 1.35 -3.87 17.47
CA ARG A 43 2.35 -4.84 17.93
C ARG A 43 3.60 -4.16 18.48
N LEU A 44 4.14 -3.18 17.76
CA LEU A 44 5.31 -2.41 18.20
C LEU A 44 5.03 -1.68 19.53
N ALA A 45 3.88 -0.99 19.64
CA ALA A 45 3.48 -0.32 20.87
C ALA A 45 3.44 -1.30 22.06
N GLY A 46 2.83 -2.47 21.87
CA GLY A 46 2.78 -3.51 22.90
C GLY A 46 4.16 -4.06 23.28
N GLN A 47 5.05 -4.26 22.31
CA GLN A 47 6.45 -4.68 22.55
C GLN A 47 7.25 -3.63 23.33
N HIS A 48 6.93 -2.35 23.16
CA HIS A 48 7.51 -1.24 23.91
C HIS A 48 6.79 -0.95 25.24
N GLY A 49 5.83 -1.79 25.64
CA GLY A 49 5.14 -1.70 26.93
C GLY A 49 3.91 -0.77 26.95
N ASP A 50 3.58 -0.10 25.84
CA ASP A 50 2.41 0.79 25.75
C ASP A 50 1.16 0.04 25.29
N GLN A 51 0.49 -0.58 26.25
CA GLN A 51 -0.75 -1.34 25.99
C GLN A 51 -1.94 -0.45 25.58
N ALA A 52 -1.94 0.82 26.00
CA ALA A 52 -3.01 1.76 25.66
C ALA A 52 -2.93 2.14 24.18
N LEU A 53 -1.74 2.51 23.70
CA LEU A 53 -1.51 2.79 22.29
C LEU A 53 -1.73 1.54 21.42
N ALA A 54 -1.29 0.36 21.88
CA ALA A 54 -1.55 -0.90 21.20
C ALA A 54 -3.06 -1.12 20.99
N LYS A 55 -3.87 -0.88 22.03
CA LYS A 55 -5.33 -0.98 21.96
C LYS A 55 -5.93 0.03 20.98
N ILE A 56 -5.49 1.29 21.01
CA ILE A 56 -5.96 2.33 20.08
C ILE A 56 -5.69 1.92 18.62
N CYS A 57 -4.46 1.51 18.31
CA CYS A 57 -4.11 1.05 16.97
C CYS A 57 -4.90 -0.20 16.56
N GLY A 58 -5.14 -1.14 17.48
CA GLY A 58 -5.94 -2.34 17.24
C GLY A 58 -7.41 -2.04 16.93
N VAL A 59 -8.03 -1.08 17.62
CA VAL A 59 -9.40 -0.64 17.33
C VAL A 59 -9.50 -0.04 15.93
N ILE A 60 -8.56 0.85 15.57
CA ILE A 60 -8.52 1.44 14.23
C ILE A 60 -8.35 0.33 13.18
N ALA A 61 -7.40 -0.60 13.36
CA ALA A 61 -7.22 -1.73 12.45
C ALA A 61 -8.52 -2.54 12.27
N ALA A 62 -9.30 -2.74 13.34
CA ALA A 62 -10.57 -3.45 13.25
C ALA A 62 -11.64 -2.71 12.42
N ASP A 63 -11.61 -1.38 12.40
CA ASP A 63 -12.43 -0.57 11.50
C ASP A 63 -11.98 -0.74 10.04
N GLU A 64 -10.68 -0.58 9.77
CA GLU A 64 -10.14 -0.68 8.39
C GLU A 64 -10.41 -2.05 7.77
N LYS A 65 -10.31 -3.13 8.55
CA LYS A 65 -10.65 -4.48 8.08
C LYS A 65 -12.11 -4.60 7.66
N ARG A 66 -13.03 -3.90 8.35
CA ARG A 66 -14.45 -3.87 7.96
C ARG A 66 -14.66 -3.04 6.69
N HIS A 67 -13.95 -1.92 6.55
CA HIS A 67 -14.00 -1.11 5.32
C HIS A 67 -13.45 -1.88 4.12
N GLU A 68 -12.29 -2.55 4.27
CA GLU A 68 -11.71 -3.45 3.26
C GLU A 68 -12.74 -4.50 2.84
N ALA A 69 -13.41 -5.15 3.80
CA ALA A 69 -14.42 -6.15 3.50
C ALA A 69 -15.59 -5.58 2.69
N GLY A 70 -16.01 -4.34 2.98
CA GLY A 70 -17.02 -3.62 2.21
C GLY A 70 -16.60 -3.40 0.75
N TYR A 71 -15.46 -2.74 0.53
CA TYR A 71 -14.93 -2.49 -0.81
C TYR A 71 -14.65 -3.79 -1.59
N THR A 72 -14.13 -4.82 -0.91
CA THR A 72 -13.85 -6.12 -1.52
C THR A 72 -15.12 -6.80 -2.05
N ARG A 73 -16.24 -6.70 -1.31
CA ARG A 73 -17.55 -7.21 -1.75
C ARG A 73 -18.08 -6.46 -2.95
N VAL A 74 -17.97 -5.13 -2.95
CA VAL A 74 -18.36 -4.30 -4.10
C VAL A 74 -17.56 -4.69 -5.34
N CYS A 75 -16.24 -4.81 -5.21
CA CYS A 75 -15.37 -5.25 -6.31
C CYS A 75 -15.73 -6.65 -6.81
N ALA A 76 -16.02 -7.59 -5.90
CA ALA A 76 -16.45 -8.93 -6.29
C ALA A 76 -17.75 -8.89 -7.11
N LYS A 77 -18.72 -8.08 -6.70
CA LYS A 77 -19.97 -7.93 -7.46
C LYS A 77 -19.74 -7.29 -8.84
N LEU A 78 -18.82 -6.34 -8.94
CA LEU A 78 -18.43 -5.75 -10.22
C LEU A 78 -17.74 -6.74 -11.14
N PHE A 79 -16.91 -7.65 -10.61
CA PHE A 79 -16.34 -8.75 -11.40
C PHE A 79 -17.39 -9.73 -11.92
N GLU A 80 -18.51 -9.93 -11.21
CA GLU A 80 -19.63 -10.74 -11.72
C GLU A 80 -20.40 -10.05 -12.86
N VAL A 81 -20.55 -8.72 -12.78
CA VAL A 81 -21.37 -7.95 -13.73
C VAL A 81 -20.57 -7.54 -14.99
N ASP A 82 -19.33 -7.10 -14.81
CA ASP A 82 -18.46 -6.59 -15.87
C ASP A 82 -17.00 -7.05 -15.62
N PRO A 83 -16.70 -8.34 -15.83
CA PRO A 83 -15.36 -8.88 -15.57
C PRO A 83 -14.28 -8.23 -16.45
N ASP A 84 -14.61 -7.84 -17.69
CA ASP A 84 -13.67 -7.22 -18.62
C ASP A 84 -13.30 -5.79 -18.22
N GLY A 85 -14.29 -4.94 -17.96
CA GLY A 85 -14.05 -3.59 -17.48
C GLY A 85 -13.33 -3.57 -16.15
N MET A 86 -13.72 -4.47 -15.23
CA MET A 86 -13.14 -4.53 -13.90
C MET A 86 -11.68 -5.01 -13.90
N VAL A 87 -11.32 -6.04 -14.69
CA VAL A 87 -9.91 -6.48 -14.76
C VAL A 87 -9.01 -5.44 -15.42
N ARG A 88 -9.53 -4.70 -16.41
CA ARG A 88 -8.81 -3.58 -17.05
C ARG A 88 -8.59 -2.43 -16.06
N ALA A 89 -9.60 -2.09 -15.26
CA ALA A 89 -9.49 -1.10 -14.20
C ALA A 89 -8.48 -1.52 -13.11
N LEU A 90 -8.50 -2.80 -12.70
CA LEU A 90 -7.52 -3.34 -11.76
C LEU A 90 -6.10 -3.23 -12.30
N ALA A 91 -5.87 -3.63 -13.56
CA ALA A 91 -4.57 -3.47 -14.20
C ALA A 91 -4.14 -1.99 -14.28
N HIS A 92 -5.08 -1.07 -14.52
CA HIS A 92 -4.79 0.37 -14.52
C HIS A 92 -4.32 0.87 -13.14
N VAL A 93 -5.06 0.54 -12.07
CA VAL A 93 -4.68 0.91 -10.69
C VAL A 93 -3.32 0.32 -10.31
N MET A 94 -3.03 -0.92 -10.73
CA MET A 94 -1.74 -1.56 -10.48
C MET A 94 -0.59 -0.93 -11.26
N ARG A 95 -0.80 -0.51 -12.52
CA ARG A 95 0.22 0.22 -13.31
C ARG A 95 0.52 1.59 -12.72
N GLY A 96 -0.49 2.27 -12.20
CA GLY A 96 -0.35 3.53 -11.47
C GLY A 96 0.38 3.38 -10.12
N LYS A 97 0.72 2.15 -9.71
CA LYS A 97 1.33 1.81 -8.42
C LYS A 97 0.59 2.49 -7.27
N VAL A 98 -0.62 2.01 -6.95
CA VAL A 98 -1.50 2.46 -5.84
C VAL A 98 -0.91 3.65 -5.06
N THR A 99 -1.04 4.85 -5.63
CA THR A 99 -0.30 6.00 -5.10
C THR A 99 -0.74 6.26 -3.67
N MET A 100 0.20 6.49 -2.77
CA MET A 100 -0.17 6.82 -1.40
C MET A 100 -0.82 8.21 -1.36
N PRO A 101 -1.94 8.38 -0.64
CA PRO A 101 -2.57 9.69 -0.50
C PRO A 101 -1.62 10.73 0.11
N GLY A 102 -0.72 10.30 1.00
CA GLY A 102 0.33 11.10 1.62
C GLY A 102 1.55 11.39 0.75
N LEU A 103 1.57 11.01 -0.54
CA LEU A 103 2.73 11.23 -1.43
C LEU A 103 3.18 12.70 -1.46
N LEU A 104 2.23 13.64 -1.40
CA LEU A 104 2.49 15.09 -1.45
C LEU A 104 2.64 15.71 -0.05
N MET A 105 3.00 14.91 0.95
CA MET A 105 3.19 15.38 2.32
C MET A 105 4.31 16.40 2.41
N SER A 106 4.02 17.53 3.05
CA SER A 106 4.95 18.62 3.31
C SER A 106 4.76 19.14 4.73
N ASP A 107 5.85 19.56 5.36
CA ASP A 107 5.87 20.26 6.65
C ASP A 107 6.13 21.77 6.48
N GLY A 108 6.11 22.27 5.24
CA GLY A 108 6.40 23.66 4.88
C GLY A 108 7.88 24.05 4.99
N ARG A 109 8.78 23.12 5.33
CA ARG A 109 10.22 23.36 5.48
C ARG A 109 11.05 22.64 4.42
N ASP A 110 10.56 21.50 3.93
CA ASP A 110 11.22 20.74 2.87
C ASP A 110 10.92 21.31 1.48
N ALA A 111 11.86 22.10 0.94
CA ALA A 111 11.77 22.64 -0.41
C ALA A 111 11.86 21.57 -1.52
N ASP A 112 12.36 20.37 -1.20
CA ASP A 112 12.59 19.27 -2.14
C ASP A 112 11.44 18.24 -2.18
N GLY A 113 10.42 18.38 -1.31
CA GLY A 113 9.29 17.45 -1.24
C GLY A 113 9.67 16.04 -0.75
N SER A 114 10.84 15.87 -0.13
CA SER A 114 11.36 14.55 0.26
C SER A 114 10.76 13.97 1.56
N LEU A 115 9.88 14.71 2.25
CA LEU A 115 9.33 14.31 3.55
C LEU A 115 8.63 12.95 3.50
N PHE A 116 7.86 12.68 2.45
CA PHE A 116 7.21 11.38 2.25
C PHE A 116 8.22 10.25 2.07
N GLU A 117 9.31 10.47 1.34
CA GLU A 117 10.36 9.47 1.14
C GLU A 117 11.06 9.14 2.46
N ARG A 118 11.43 10.17 3.24
CA ARG A 118 12.04 9.98 4.56
C ARG A 118 11.09 9.24 5.51
N PHE A 119 9.82 9.65 5.57
CA PHE A 119 8.81 8.97 6.39
C PHE A 119 8.64 7.50 5.97
N SER A 120 8.53 7.24 4.67
CA SER A 120 8.37 5.88 4.14
C SER A 120 9.58 5.00 4.46
N ALA A 121 10.80 5.55 4.41
CA ALA A 121 12.01 4.84 4.80
C ALA A 121 12.00 4.46 6.30
N VAL A 122 11.55 5.37 7.17
CA VAL A 122 11.37 5.06 8.60
C VAL A 122 10.31 3.97 8.80
N ALA A 123 9.16 4.07 8.13
CA ALA A 123 8.09 3.10 8.26
C ALA A 123 8.49 1.69 7.77
N GLN A 124 9.24 1.61 6.67
CA GLN A 124 9.78 0.36 6.16
C GLN A 124 10.80 -0.25 7.12
N ARG A 125 11.76 0.55 7.61
CA ARG A 125 12.79 0.09 8.56
C ARG A 125 12.19 -0.35 9.90
N ALA A 126 11.16 0.34 10.37
CA ALA A 126 10.44 -0.03 11.59
C ALA A 126 9.53 -1.26 11.40
N GLY A 127 9.38 -1.76 10.16
CA GLY A 127 8.49 -2.89 9.84
C GLY A 127 7.00 -2.54 9.96
N VAL A 128 6.64 -1.25 9.95
CA VAL A 128 5.23 -0.83 10.02
C VAL A 128 4.52 -1.19 8.74
N TYR A 129 5.11 -0.88 7.59
CA TYR A 129 4.62 -1.33 6.30
C TYR A 129 5.76 -1.29 5.28
N THR A 130 5.93 -2.41 4.58
CA THR A 130 7.12 -2.73 3.78
C THR A 130 6.74 -3.02 2.33
N ALA A 131 7.73 -3.08 1.45
CA ALA A 131 7.53 -3.55 0.08
C ALA A 131 6.95 -4.98 0.02
N ARG A 132 7.23 -5.81 1.05
CA ARG A 132 6.70 -7.17 1.16
C ARG A 132 5.20 -7.14 1.43
N ASP A 133 4.77 -6.28 2.35
CA ASP A 133 3.35 -6.08 2.66
C ASP A 133 2.56 -5.65 1.42
N TYR A 134 3.14 -4.78 0.59
CA TYR A 134 2.53 -4.41 -0.70
C TYR A 134 2.40 -5.60 -1.65
N GLY A 135 3.42 -6.45 -1.76
CA GLY A 135 3.37 -7.68 -2.56
C GLY A 135 2.28 -8.65 -2.08
N ASP A 136 2.22 -8.90 -0.77
CA ASP A 136 1.23 -9.76 -0.13
C ASP A 136 -0.20 -9.20 -0.28
N LEU A 137 -0.33 -7.86 -0.27
CA LEU A 137 -1.58 -7.16 -0.51
C LEU A 137 -2.07 -7.35 -1.95
N VAL A 138 -1.20 -7.20 -2.95
CA VAL A 138 -1.55 -7.44 -4.36
C VAL A 138 -1.98 -8.90 -4.55
N GLU A 139 -1.20 -9.85 -4.04
CA GLU A 139 -1.51 -11.27 -4.12
C GLU A 139 -2.85 -11.62 -3.45
N HIS A 140 -3.12 -11.01 -2.29
CA HIS A 140 -4.38 -11.17 -1.59
C HIS A 140 -5.56 -10.85 -2.50
N PHE A 141 -5.56 -9.69 -3.17
CA PHE A 141 -6.67 -9.26 -4.02
C PHE A 141 -6.77 -10.08 -5.32
N VAL A 142 -5.64 -10.42 -5.95
CA VAL A 142 -5.62 -11.30 -7.13
C VAL A 142 -6.30 -12.64 -6.82
N ARG A 143 -5.98 -13.23 -5.65
CA ARG A 143 -6.60 -14.48 -5.21
C ARG A 143 -8.05 -14.27 -4.78
N ARG A 144 -8.33 -13.21 -4.00
CA ARG A 144 -9.65 -12.96 -3.41
C ARG A 144 -10.74 -12.73 -4.45
N TRP A 145 -10.39 -12.12 -5.58
CA TRP A 145 -11.29 -11.92 -6.73
C TRP A 145 -11.14 -12.98 -7.81
N ARG A 146 -10.32 -14.02 -7.59
CA ARG A 146 -10.10 -15.13 -8.52
C ARG A 146 -9.76 -14.65 -9.93
N VAL A 147 -8.89 -13.64 -10.04
CA VAL A 147 -8.60 -12.94 -11.30
C VAL A 147 -8.09 -13.92 -12.37
N ALA A 148 -7.30 -14.93 -12.00
CA ALA A 148 -6.79 -15.94 -12.91
C ALA A 148 -7.88 -16.84 -13.54
N GLU A 149 -9.06 -16.92 -12.91
CA GLU A 149 -10.16 -17.79 -13.33
C GLU A 149 -11.21 -17.04 -14.16
N LEU A 150 -11.03 -15.73 -14.37
CA LEU A 150 -11.94 -14.95 -15.21
C LEU A 150 -11.91 -15.47 -16.66
N ALA A 151 -13.10 -15.69 -17.22
CA ALA A 151 -13.30 -16.14 -18.59
C ALA A 151 -14.19 -15.16 -19.36
N GLY A 152 -14.30 -15.34 -20.68
CA GLY A 152 -15.14 -14.47 -21.53
C GLY A 152 -14.58 -13.05 -21.72
N LEU A 153 -13.31 -12.82 -21.39
CA LEU A 153 -12.66 -11.52 -21.52
C LEU A 153 -12.34 -11.18 -22.98
N SER A 154 -12.35 -9.88 -23.29
CA SER A 154 -11.82 -9.34 -24.54
C SER A 154 -10.30 -9.56 -24.64
N GLY A 155 -9.72 -9.27 -25.81
CA GLY A 155 -8.27 -9.31 -25.98
C GLY A 155 -7.52 -8.35 -25.04
N GLU A 156 -8.10 -7.19 -24.74
CA GLU A 156 -7.55 -6.26 -23.74
C GLU A 156 -7.70 -6.77 -22.31
N GLY A 157 -8.87 -7.34 -21.99
CA GLY A 157 -9.14 -7.95 -20.69
C GLY A 157 -8.16 -9.08 -20.37
N ARG A 158 -7.87 -9.97 -21.34
CA ARG A 158 -6.87 -11.03 -21.18
C ARG A 158 -5.46 -10.49 -20.91
N ARG A 159 -5.01 -9.45 -21.64
CA ARG A 159 -3.72 -8.80 -21.37
C ARG A 159 -3.68 -8.16 -19.99
N ALA A 160 -4.79 -7.58 -19.53
CA ALA A 160 -4.91 -7.03 -18.19
C ALA A 160 -4.84 -8.13 -17.11
N GLN A 161 -5.55 -9.24 -17.32
CA GLN A 161 -5.54 -10.43 -16.46
C GLN A 161 -4.13 -11.01 -16.32
N GLU A 162 -3.43 -11.26 -17.44
CA GLU A 162 -2.06 -11.77 -17.46
C GLU A 162 -1.10 -10.84 -16.72
N TYR A 163 -1.21 -9.52 -16.98
CA TYR A 163 -0.41 -8.52 -16.29
C TYR A 163 -0.62 -8.60 -14.76
N VAL A 164 -1.88 -8.56 -14.31
CA VAL A 164 -2.22 -8.57 -12.88
C VAL A 164 -1.79 -9.87 -12.20
N CYS A 165 -2.03 -11.03 -12.81
CA CYS A 165 -1.64 -12.32 -12.25
C CYS A 165 -0.10 -12.49 -12.22
N GLY A 166 0.63 -11.85 -13.13
CA GLY A 166 2.09 -11.87 -13.15
C GLY A 166 2.76 -10.85 -12.22
N LEU A 167 2.01 -9.98 -11.53
CA LEU A 167 2.58 -8.95 -10.66
C LEU A 167 3.14 -9.49 -9.33
N PRO A 168 2.44 -10.33 -8.55
CA PRO A 168 2.94 -10.80 -7.26
C PRO A 168 4.39 -11.33 -7.28
N PRO A 169 4.78 -12.25 -8.19
CA PRO A 169 6.16 -12.74 -8.22
C PRO A 169 7.17 -11.65 -8.62
N LYS A 170 6.79 -10.70 -9.49
CA LYS A 170 7.65 -9.56 -9.86
C LYS A 170 7.90 -8.63 -8.67
N ILE A 171 6.85 -8.34 -7.89
CA ILE A 171 6.94 -7.47 -6.71
C ILE A 171 7.85 -8.12 -5.65
N ARG A 172 7.66 -9.42 -5.37
CA ARG A 172 8.54 -10.16 -4.44
C ARG A 172 10.00 -10.10 -4.84
N ARG A 173 10.31 -10.33 -6.12
CA ARG A 173 11.69 -10.24 -6.62
C ARG A 173 12.27 -8.83 -6.48
N MET A 174 11.48 -7.78 -6.74
CA MET A 174 11.92 -6.39 -6.53
C MET A 174 12.15 -6.07 -5.06
N GLU A 175 11.31 -6.62 -4.17
CA GLU A 175 11.44 -6.48 -2.73
C GLU A 175 12.72 -7.14 -2.21
N GLU A 176 13.00 -8.40 -2.60
CA GLU A 176 14.24 -9.10 -2.25
C GLU A 176 15.48 -8.29 -2.67
N LEU A 177 15.48 -7.74 -3.89
CA LEU A 177 16.57 -6.89 -4.37
C LEU A 177 16.69 -5.57 -3.60
N ALA A 178 15.56 -4.95 -3.24
CA ALA A 178 15.55 -3.73 -2.44
C ALA A 178 16.08 -4.01 -1.02
N HIS A 179 15.70 -5.13 -0.42
CA HIS A 179 16.18 -5.56 0.89
C HIS A 179 17.70 -5.80 0.88
N GLN A 180 18.22 -6.48 -0.14
CA GLN A 180 19.66 -6.69 -0.31
C GLN A 180 20.44 -5.37 -0.46
N ARG A 181 19.85 -4.38 -1.14
CA ARG A 181 20.46 -3.04 -1.27
C ARG A 181 20.43 -2.29 0.06
N ALA A 182 19.30 -2.31 0.77
CA ALA A 182 19.18 -1.67 2.08
C ALA A 182 20.17 -2.28 3.09
N ALA A 183 20.34 -3.61 3.10
CA ALA A 183 21.32 -4.28 3.96
C ALA A 183 22.78 -3.88 3.68
N ARG A 184 23.08 -3.36 2.49
CA ARG A 184 24.40 -2.85 2.09
C ARG A 184 24.50 -1.32 2.18
N SER A 185 23.39 -0.64 2.44
CA SER A 185 23.34 0.82 2.52
C SER A 185 23.74 1.27 3.91
N GLU A 186 24.55 2.31 3.98
CA GLU A 186 24.88 2.94 5.26
C GLU A 186 23.64 3.65 5.82
N LEU A 187 23.44 3.52 7.14
CA LEU A 187 22.39 4.24 7.85
C LEU A 187 22.71 5.73 7.83
N ARG A 188 21.74 6.53 7.39
CA ARG A 188 21.85 8.00 7.32
C ARG A 188 20.87 8.63 8.31
N PRO A 189 21.26 9.72 8.99
CA PRO A 189 20.33 10.45 9.84
C PRO A 189 19.35 11.26 8.99
N ALA A 190 18.05 11.12 9.24
CA ALA A 190 16.99 11.95 8.66
C ALA A 190 16.35 12.82 9.76
N ARG A 191 16.14 14.11 9.47
CA ARG A 191 15.49 15.06 10.38
C ARG A 191 13.99 15.10 10.14
N PHE A 192 13.24 15.25 11.22
CA PHE A 192 11.78 15.40 11.18
C PHE A 192 11.33 16.53 12.10
N SER A 193 10.63 17.51 11.53
CA SER A 193 10.05 18.64 12.28
C SER A 193 9.04 18.17 13.34
N TRP A 194 8.33 17.06 13.08
CA TRP A 194 7.33 16.46 13.98
C TRP A 194 7.89 16.01 15.34
N ILE A 195 9.19 15.80 15.43
CA ILE A 195 9.87 15.40 16.66
C ILE A 195 10.91 16.43 17.10
N PHE A 196 10.63 17.72 16.84
CA PHE A 196 11.48 18.85 17.19
C PHE A 196 12.85 18.81 16.50
N ASP A 197 12.85 18.53 15.20
CA ASP A 197 14.03 18.47 14.33
C ASP A 197 15.10 17.44 14.78
N ARG A 198 14.71 16.49 15.64
CA ARG A 198 15.54 15.33 16.03
C ARG A 198 15.76 14.39 14.85
N HIS A 199 16.86 13.64 14.93
CA HIS A 199 17.26 12.70 13.90
C HIS A 199 16.70 11.30 14.17
N VAL A 200 16.29 10.62 13.09
CA VAL A 200 15.98 9.18 13.06
C VAL A 200 16.85 8.55 11.99
N MET A 201 17.45 7.40 12.30
CA MET A 201 18.26 6.68 11.32
C MET A 201 17.37 6.08 10.22
N VAL A 202 17.72 6.30 8.96
CA VAL A 202 17.06 5.73 7.77
C VAL A 202 18.10 5.04 6.89
N GLY A 203 17.72 3.95 6.22
CA GLY A 203 18.61 3.15 5.37
C GLY A 203 17.95 1.84 4.99
#